data_AF-A0A0M0LPU3-F1
#
_entry.id   AF-A0A0M0LPU3-F1
#
_cell.length_a   1.000
_cell.length_b   1.000
_cell.length_c   1.000
_cell.angle_alpha   90.00
_cell.angle_beta   90.00
_cell.angle_gamma   90.00
#
_symmetry.space_group_name_H-M   'P 1'
#
loop_
_entity.id
_entity.type
_entity.pdbx_description
1 polymer ?
#
loop_
_entity_poly.entity_id
_entity_poly.type
_entity_poly.pdbx_seq_one_letter_code
_entity_poly.pdbx_strand_id
1 'polypeptide(L)'
;MLLRLRTPSALWRAAPHATPTRCAIRTLSTRGQRHGADRQHQKKKKPQLTFKDVVLRVPELCTAERFAQELRMSTPKLQELAEELGEHIDAPSRPLTAEVMELLAMEVGATLQITPVDVSRRPSPSEKERASLPVRPPVVTLMGHVDHGKTSLLDAFRNSDIASGEAGGITQGISAFIVDEGTEQAMTFIDTPGHELFAAMRQRGARATDIIILVVAVDAGVQPTTEQAIEFARQMGTPLVVAINKMDRPDAQKLLPKITQQLLARGVVPEDMGGEVPLVGVSATKRLHLDRLREAVLLQAELLELRAESQGPAEGVVLEATVQKGLGVVANVLVQRGALKPSDLVVVGTTWGKIKTLTPTDGTRRLDEAGPSTPVRISGLRELPRTGDELLVVGTEAKAKQDRVKLKVIRADVGAVTEADVQLAEATSSAIIGFNVGIPSKVSSLAEELGVPVLRHAIIYELSDRVKELLENAIEPVLEEIVLGAAQVQQLFTLTLNRKDRRSGMLKQTQVAGLLVSEGEASAVARVRVERGAGNVLHEGRVVSLKHFKNEVKTVRRGLECGIVLANYSGCEPGDILTFYDIVPRKPSLYEAAAGSTSSGSGGKPKEDG
;
A
#
# COMPACT_ATOMS: atom_id res chain seq x y z
N MET A 1 -12.44 17.39 -12.99
CA MET A 1 -11.38 16.50 -12.43
C MET A 1 -11.34 15.21 -13.25
N LEU A 2 -10.21 14.87 -13.86
CA LEU A 2 -10.07 13.67 -14.72
C LEU A 2 -9.44 12.51 -13.93
N LEU A 3 -10.09 11.34 -13.93
CA LEU A 3 -9.89 10.27 -12.95
C LEU A 3 -9.81 8.88 -13.62
N ARG A 4 -8.61 8.29 -13.68
CA ARG A 4 -8.33 7.07 -14.46
C ARG A 4 -8.74 5.79 -13.72
N LEU A 5 -9.62 4.98 -14.31
CA LEU A 5 -9.90 3.60 -13.88
C LEU A 5 -9.87 2.68 -15.11
N ARG A 6 -9.03 1.64 -15.08
CA ARG A 6 -8.94 0.62 -16.14
C ARG A 6 -9.61 -0.67 -15.68
N THR A 7 -10.69 -1.08 -16.34
CA THR A 7 -11.20 -2.46 -16.32
C THR A 7 -11.61 -2.92 -17.72
N PRO A 8 -11.64 -4.25 -18.01
CA PRO A 8 -12.03 -4.79 -19.30
C PRO A 8 -13.55 -4.64 -19.52
N SER A 9 -13.92 -4.30 -20.75
CA SER A 9 -15.27 -4.07 -21.24
C SER A 9 -16.17 -5.31 -21.19
N ALA A 10 -17.19 -5.30 -20.32
CA ALA A 10 -18.55 -5.80 -20.57
C ALA A 10 -19.33 -5.87 -19.24
N LEU A 11 -20.43 -5.12 -19.12
CA LEU A 11 -21.67 -5.42 -18.37
C LEU A 11 -22.34 -4.14 -17.88
N TRP A 12 -23.09 -3.46 -18.76
CA TRP A 12 -24.14 -2.53 -18.36
C TRP A 12 -25.42 -2.84 -19.15
N ARG A 13 -26.40 -3.46 -18.46
CA ARG A 13 -27.82 -3.41 -18.85
C ARG A 13 -28.65 -3.19 -17.59
N ALA A 14 -29.55 -2.22 -17.67
CA ALA A 14 -30.36 -1.65 -16.60
C ALA A 14 -31.55 -2.53 -16.17
N ALA A 15 -32.02 -2.32 -14.93
CA ALA A 15 -33.34 -2.76 -14.44
C ALA A 15 -34.05 -1.58 -13.72
N PRO A 16 -35.40 -1.47 -13.79
CA PRO A 16 -36.12 -0.22 -13.49
C PRO A 16 -36.63 -0.09 -12.04
N HIS A 17 -36.91 1.16 -11.68
CA HIS A 17 -37.33 1.69 -10.38
C HIS A 17 -38.67 1.15 -9.84
N ALA A 18 -38.76 1.01 -8.51
CA ALA A 18 -40.00 0.87 -7.76
C ALA A 18 -40.12 1.98 -6.69
N THR A 19 -41.30 2.60 -6.63
CA THR A 19 -41.71 3.72 -5.76
C THR A 19 -42.02 3.28 -4.31
N PRO A 20 -41.87 4.14 -3.28
CA PRO A 20 -42.24 3.81 -1.91
C PRO A 20 -43.67 4.26 -1.57
N THR A 21 -44.44 3.36 -0.96
CA THR A 21 -45.77 3.62 -0.40
C THR A 21 -45.66 4.07 1.05
N ARG A 22 -46.27 5.21 1.39
CA ARG A 22 -46.50 5.69 2.77
C ARG A 22 -47.37 4.69 3.54
N CYS A 23 -47.04 4.42 4.80
CA CYS A 23 -47.99 3.86 5.75
C CYS A 23 -47.90 4.57 7.10
N ALA A 24 -49.06 4.88 7.66
CA ALA A 24 -49.30 5.84 8.71
C ALA A 24 -49.17 5.25 10.13
N ILE A 25 -48.88 6.17 11.05
CA ILE A 25 -48.88 6.00 12.51
C ILE A 25 -50.29 5.64 13.01
N ARG A 26 -50.38 4.68 13.94
CA ARG A 26 -51.48 4.64 14.90
C ARG A 26 -51.04 4.11 16.27
N THR A 27 -51.26 4.98 17.24
CA THR A 27 -51.04 4.90 18.69
C THR A 27 -51.83 3.77 19.35
N LEU A 28 -51.23 3.13 20.37
CA LEU A 28 -51.96 2.43 21.43
C LEU A 28 -51.35 2.78 22.79
N SER A 29 -52.14 3.48 23.59
CA SER A 29 -51.89 3.80 24.99
C SER A 29 -52.13 2.58 25.88
N THR A 30 -51.28 2.38 26.88
CA THR A 30 -51.67 1.63 28.08
C THR A 30 -51.25 2.41 29.33
N ARG A 31 -52.28 2.80 30.09
CA ARG A 31 -52.19 3.29 31.47
C ARG A 31 -51.83 2.13 32.39
N GLY A 32 -50.87 2.36 33.29
CA GLY A 32 -50.65 1.55 34.48
C GLY A 32 -50.15 2.44 35.62
N GLN A 33 -51.04 2.80 36.54
CA GLN A 33 -50.71 3.44 37.82
C GLN A 33 -50.16 2.38 38.79
N ARG A 34 -49.17 2.75 39.62
CA ARG A 34 -49.15 2.44 41.07
C ARG A 34 -48.06 3.22 41.83
N HIS A 35 -48.54 3.94 42.84
CA HIS A 35 -47.98 4.38 44.13
C HIS A 35 -46.45 4.52 44.34
N GLY A 36 -46.02 5.78 44.50
CA GLY A 36 -45.66 6.39 45.79
C GLY A 36 -44.44 5.88 46.56
N ALA A 37 -43.41 6.73 46.70
CA ALA A 37 -42.80 7.11 47.98
C ALA A 37 -41.66 8.11 47.78
N ASP A 38 -41.70 9.18 48.58
CA ASP A 38 -40.64 10.16 48.81
C ASP A 38 -39.24 9.56 48.95
N ARG A 39 -38.27 10.10 48.21
CA ARG A 39 -36.88 10.20 48.69
C ARG A 39 -36.23 11.50 48.18
N GLN A 40 -35.88 12.30 49.17
CA GLN A 40 -35.21 13.59 49.16
C GLN A 40 -34.14 13.79 48.07
N HIS A 41 -34.15 15.01 47.55
CA HIS A 41 -33.06 15.63 46.81
C HIS A 41 -31.71 15.46 47.54
N GLN A 42 -30.79 14.70 46.93
CA GLN A 42 -29.36 14.95 47.07
C GLN A 42 -28.79 15.31 45.71
N LYS A 43 -28.53 16.60 45.51
CA LYS A 43 -27.71 17.11 44.40
C LYS A 43 -26.32 16.48 44.50
N LYS A 44 -26.05 15.42 43.73
CA LYS A 44 -24.68 14.97 43.47
C LYS A 44 -24.04 15.95 42.48
N LYS A 45 -23.03 16.69 42.93
CA LYS A 45 -22.15 17.50 42.07
C LYS A 45 -21.59 16.58 40.96
N LYS A 46 -21.85 16.90 39.69
CA LYS A 46 -21.19 16.25 38.54
C LYS A 46 -19.67 16.52 38.68
N PRO A 47 -18.79 15.49 38.71
CA PRO A 47 -17.36 15.72 38.63
C PRO A 47 -17.03 16.20 37.20
N GLN A 48 -16.54 17.42 37.08
CA GLN A 48 -15.96 17.94 35.85
C GLN A 48 -14.61 17.23 35.65
N LEU A 49 -14.55 16.30 34.69
CA LEU A 49 -13.30 15.72 34.22
C LEU A 49 -12.66 16.73 33.28
N THR A 50 -11.80 17.60 33.83
CA THR A 50 -10.93 18.45 33.02
C THR A 50 -9.72 17.62 32.61
N PHE A 51 -9.66 17.18 31.36
CA PHE A 51 -8.44 16.63 30.78
C PHE A 51 -7.56 17.80 30.37
N LYS A 52 -6.49 18.08 31.12
CA LYS A 52 -5.47 19.03 30.65
C LYS A 52 -4.51 18.29 29.72
N ASP A 53 -4.37 18.82 28.51
CA ASP A 53 -3.30 18.56 27.54
C ASP A 53 -3.21 17.12 26.98
N VAL A 54 -4.35 16.54 26.58
CA VAL A 54 -4.37 15.30 25.77
C VAL A 54 -4.45 15.66 24.29
N VAL A 55 -3.44 15.25 23.51
CA VAL A 55 -3.48 15.33 22.05
C VAL A 55 -4.16 14.08 21.52
N LEU A 56 -5.37 14.23 20.98
CA LEU A 56 -6.15 13.14 20.41
C LEU A 56 -5.92 13.08 18.90
N ARG A 57 -5.34 11.97 18.42
CA ARG A 57 -5.19 11.70 16.99
C ARG A 57 -6.37 10.88 16.51
N VAL A 58 -7.28 11.52 15.78
CA VAL A 58 -8.55 10.92 15.38
C VAL A 58 -8.69 10.98 13.85
N PRO A 59 -9.11 9.90 13.18
CA PRO A 59 -9.33 9.92 11.73
C PRO A 59 -10.48 10.85 11.32
N GLU A 60 -10.43 11.45 10.13
CA GLU A 60 -11.52 12.30 9.57
C GLU A 60 -12.90 11.62 9.53
N LEU A 61 -12.97 10.29 9.54
CA LEU A 61 -14.21 9.50 9.50
C LEU A 61 -14.46 8.75 10.82
N CYS A 62 -14.26 9.40 11.96
CA CYS A 62 -14.49 8.78 13.27
C CYS A 62 -15.98 8.74 13.64
N THR A 63 -16.47 7.59 14.12
CA THR A 63 -17.84 7.46 14.65
C THR A 63 -17.95 8.02 16.06
N ALA A 64 -19.14 8.44 16.46
CA ALA A 64 -19.38 8.96 17.81
C ALA A 64 -19.00 7.95 18.92
N GLU A 65 -19.20 6.65 18.67
CA GLU A 65 -18.76 5.59 19.58
C GLU A 65 -17.25 5.55 19.77
N ARG A 66 -16.51 5.58 18.66
CA ARG A 66 -15.05 5.54 18.67
C ARG A 66 -14.48 6.82 19.26
N PHE A 67 -15.07 7.98 18.93
CA PHE A 67 -14.65 9.26 19.46
C PHE A 67 -14.89 9.36 20.99
N ALA A 68 -16.01 8.82 21.48
CA ALA A 68 -16.28 8.73 22.91
C ALA A 68 -15.25 7.84 23.64
N GLN A 69 -14.84 6.72 23.02
CA GLN A 69 -13.78 5.86 23.56
C GLN A 69 -12.43 6.58 23.65
N GLU A 70 -12.04 7.33 22.61
CA GLU A 70 -10.80 8.13 22.59
C GLU A 70 -10.81 9.22 23.66
N LEU A 71 -11.97 9.86 23.88
CA LEU A 71 -12.19 10.83 24.95
C LEU A 71 -12.34 10.18 26.35
N ARG A 72 -12.32 8.84 26.44
CA ARG A 72 -12.59 8.07 27.66
C ARG A 72 -13.92 8.43 28.33
N MET A 73 -14.93 8.71 27.51
CA MET A 73 -16.28 9.07 27.92
C MET A 73 -17.29 8.03 27.42
N SER A 74 -18.45 7.97 28.06
CA SER A 74 -19.54 7.12 27.58
C SER A 74 -20.24 7.79 26.39
N THR A 75 -20.65 7.00 25.38
CA THR A 75 -21.36 7.48 24.19
C THR A 75 -22.58 8.35 24.53
N PRO A 76 -23.43 8.02 25.51
CA PRO A 76 -24.56 8.88 25.90
C PRO A 76 -24.12 10.23 26.48
N LYS A 77 -22.98 10.28 27.18
CA LYS A 77 -22.45 11.52 27.75
C LYS A 77 -21.87 12.44 26.66
N LEU A 78 -21.32 11.85 25.60
CA LEU A 78 -20.86 12.60 24.43
C LEU A 78 -22.03 13.15 23.60
N GLN A 79 -23.14 12.42 23.53
CA GLN A 79 -24.39 12.91 22.92
C GLN A 79 -25.01 14.07 23.72
N GLU A 80 -25.08 13.96 25.06
CA GLU A 80 -25.53 15.05 25.94
C GLU A 80 -24.67 16.32 25.73
N LEU A 81 -23.35 16.16 25.60
CA LEU A 81 -22.44 17.27 25.34
C LEU A 81 -22.63 17.90 23.96
N ALA A 82 -22.87 17.09 22.92
CA ALA A 82 -23.16 17.60 21.58
C ALA A 82 -24.46 18.40 21.55
N GLU A 83 -25.50 17.91 22.25
CA GLU A 83 -26.79 18.59 22.37
C GLU A 83 -26.67 19.92 23.12
N GLU A 84 -25.87 19.98 24.19
CA GLU A 84 -25.59 21.22 24.93
C GLU A 84 -24.92 22.30 24.04
N LEU A 85 -24.14 21.87 23.05
CA LEU A 85 -23.43 22.73 22.10
C LEU A 85 -24.25 23.03 20.83
N GLY A 86 -25.48 22.52 20.73
CA GLY A 86 -26.40 22.77 19.62
C GLY A 86 -26.23 21.86 18.40
N GLU A 87 -25.46 20.78 18.53
CA GLU A 87 -25.21 19.79 17.47
C GLU A 87 -25.94 18.46 17.78
N HIS A 88 -26.54 17.84 16.78
CA HIS A 88 -27.32 16.61 16.96
C HIS A 88 -26.65 15.40 16.31
N ILE A 89 -26.36 14.37 17.11
CA ILE A 89 -25.79 13.10 16.61
C ILE A 89 -26.93 12.11 16.36
N ASP A 90 -27.35 11.98 15.10
CA ASP A 90 -28.49 11.13 14.71
C ASP A 90 -28.33 9.64 15.08
N ALA A 91 -27.11 9.12 14.97
CA ALA A 91 -26.80 7.72 15.26
C ALA A 91 -25.35 7.55 15.72
N PRO A 92 -25.07 6.68 16.70
CA PRO A 92 -23.73 6.50 17.27
C PRO A 92 -22.74 5.83 16.28
N SER A 93 -23.26 5.08 15.30
CA SER A 93 -22.50 4.46 14.20
C SER A 93 -22.21 5.38 13.01
N ARG A 94 -22.78 6.59 12.99
CA ARG A 94 -22.54 7.57 11.92
C ARG A 94 -21.21 8.31 12.17
N PRO A 95 -20.39 8.57 11.13
CA PRO A 95 -19.19 9.37 11.29
C PRO A 95 -19.53 10.81 11.67
N LEU A 96 -18.78 11.38 12.60
CA LEU A 96 -18.85 12.78 12.98
C LEU A 96 -18.12 13.65 11.96
N THR A 97 -18.59 14.87 11.77
CA THR A 97 -17.89 15.88 10.96
C THR A 97 -16.69 16.44 11.72
N ALA A 98 -15.66 16.88 10.97
CA ALA A 98 -14.45 17.49 11.55
C ALA A 98 -14.79 18.65 12.50
N GLU A 99 -15.73 19.51 12.11
CA GLU A 99 -16.19 20.67 12.88
C GLU A 99 -16.81 20.25 14.23
N VAL A 100 -17.65 19.22 14.24
CA VAL A 100 -18.27 18.70 15.47
C VAL A 100 -17.24 18.03 16.38
N MET A 101 -16.27 17.31 15.80
CA MET A 101 -15.19 16.70 16.59
C MET A 101 -14.28 17.75 17.23
N GLU A 102 -13.92 18.81 16.51
CA GLU A 102 -13.14 19.93 17.04
C GLU A 102 -13.89 20.63 18.18
N LEU A 103 -15.17 20.94 17.96
CA LEU A 103 -16.02 21.60 18.96
C LEU A 103 -16.11 20.77 20.25
N LEU A 104 -16.35 19.46 20.14
CA LEU A 104 -16.43 18.55 21.28
C LEU A 104 -15.06 18.38 21.99
N ALA A 105 -13.97 18.34 21.22
CA ALA A 105 -12.62 18.24 21.80
C ALA A 105 -12.24 19.52 22.56
N MET A 106 -12.60 20.69 22.03
CA MET A 106 -12.37 21.99 22.67
C MET A 106 -13.08 22.08 24.03
N GLU A 107 -14.33 21.62 24.12
CA GLU A 107 -15.10 21.66 25.37
C GLU A 107 -14.51 20.74 26.46
N VAL A 108 -13.94 19.60 26.05
CA VAL A 108 -13.29 18.64 26.98
C VAL A 108 -11.84 19.05 27.33
N GLY A 109 -11.29 20.05 26.64
CA GLY A 109 -9.91 20.52 26.82
C GLY A 109 -8.85 19.66 26.11
N ALA A 110 -9.25 18.86 25.12
CA ALA A 110 -8.36 18.04 24.31
C ALA A 110 -7.93 18.78 23.03
N THR A 111 -6.66 18.62 22.64
CA THR A 111 -6.18 19.14 21.35
C THR A 111 -6.40 18.07 20.29
N LEU A 112 -7.29 18.34 19.32
CA LEU A 112 -7.58 17.39 18.25
C LEU A 112 -6.59 17.53 17.09
N GLN A 113 -5.97 16.42 16.70
CA GLN A 113 -5.23 16.29 15.45
C GLN A 113 -6.02 15.36 14.54
N ILE A 114 -6.72 15.96 13.58
CA ILE A 114 -7.48 15.21 12.57
C ILE A 114 -6.49 14.67 11.54
N THR A 115 -6.38 13.36 11.44
CA THR A 115 -5.60 12.71 10.38
C THR A 115 -6.50 12.43 9.19
N PRO A 116 -6.17 12.94 7.98
CA PRO A 116 -6.88 12.54 6.77
C PRO A 116 -6.73 11.03 6.60
N VAL A 117 -7.83 10.36 6.25
CA VAL A 117 -7.87 8.91 6.03
C VAL A 117 -7.25 8.62 4.66
N ASP A 118 -5.93 8.77 4.57
CA ASP A 118 -5.15 8.41 3.41
C ASP A 118 -4.61 6.98 3.62
N VAL A 119 -5.31 6.00 3.04
CA VAL A 119 -5.20 4.57 3.43
C VAL A 119 -3.97 3.87 2.84
N SER A 120 -3.08 4.56 2.12
CA SER A 120 -1.99 3.88 1.38
C SER A 120 -0.58 4.35 1.73
N ARG A 121 -0.42 5.34 2.60
CA ARG A 121 0.90 5.80 3.04
C ARG A 121 0.97 5.79 4.55
N ARG A 122 2.02 5.17 5.10
CA ARG A 122 2.42 5.51 6.46
C ARG A 122 2.70 7.01 6.42
N PRO A 123 2.01 7.84 7.22
CA PRO A 123 2.27 9.27 7.22
C PRO A 123 3.76 9.47 7.48
N SER A 124 4.39 10.40 6.75
CA SER A 124 5.79 10.67 6.98
C SER A 124 6.00 11.00 8.46
N PRO A 125 7.02 10.41 9.11
CA PRO A 125 7.23 10.60 10.54
C PRO A 125 7.34 12.10 10.81
N SER A 126 6.66 12.54 11.87
CA SER A 126 6.73 13.92 12.34
C SER A 126 8.17 14.28 12.71
N GLU A 127 8.53 15.57 12.71
CA GLU A 127 9.91 16.00 13.02
C GLU A 127 10.42 15.45 14.36
N LYS A 128 9.54 15.37 15.37
CA LYS A 128 9.87 14.78 16.68
C LYS A 128 10.16 13.29 16.61
N GLU A 129 9.42 12.55 15.78
CA GLU A 129 9.67 11.12 15.57
C GLU A 129 10.98 10.92 14.80
N ARG A 130 11.25 11.74 13.77
CA ARG A 130 12.50 11.70 12.98
C ARG A 130 13.74 11.86 13.85
N ALA A 131 13.73 12.77 14.82
CA ALA A 131 14.85 13.00 15.72
C ALA A 131 15.15 11.81 16.67
N SER A 132 14.25 10.83 16.78
CA SER A 132 14.48 9.61 17.55
C SER A 132 14.93 8.42 16.70
N LEU A 133 14.83 8.53 15.37
CA LEU A 133 15.18 7.45 14.44
C LEU A 133 16.70 7.30 14.29
N PRO A 134 17.17 6.08 13.98
CA PRO A 134 18.58 5.85 13.70
C PRO A 134 19.02 6.54 12.42
N VAL A 135 20.30 6.90 12.38
CA VAL A 135 20.97 7.47 11.20
C VAL A 135 21.01 6.41 10.10
N ARG A 136 20.78 6.81 8.85
CA ARG A 136 20.91 5.93 7.69
C ARG A 136 22.01 6.43 6.74
N PRO A 137 22.61 5.52 5.94
CA PRO A 137 23.54 5.90 4.88
C PRO A 137 22.94 6.91 3.90
N PRO A 138 23.69 7.92 3.43
CA PRO A 138 23.23 8.82 2.38
C PRO A 138 23.10 8.10 1.04
N VAL A 139 22.07 8.48 0.27
CA VAL A 139 21.92 8.05 -1.12
C VAL A 139 22.37 9.16 -2.05
N VAL A 140 23.34 8.86 -2.91
CA VAL A 140 24.09 9.84 -3.68
C VAL A 140 23.98 9.53 -5.17
N THR A 141 23.60 10.50 -5.99
CA THR A 141 23.63 10.36 -7.46
C THR A 141 24.77 11.18 -8.05
N LEU A 142 25.43 10.64 -9.08
CA LEU A 142 26.37 11.41 -9.89
C LEU A 142 25.66 11.99 -11.12
N MET A 143 25.84 13.29 -11.33
CA MET A 143 25.34 14.00 -12.50
C MET A 143 26.48 14.76 -13.21
N GLY A 144 26.32 15.02 -14.49
CA GLY A 144 27.34 15.74 -15.28
C GLY A 144 27.29 15.38 -16.76
N HIS A 145 28.05 16.10 -17.57
CA HIS A 145 28.14 15.89 -19.02
C HIS A 145 28.76 14.53 -19.39
N VAL A 146 28.54 14.12 -20.63
CA VAL A 146 29.22 12.96 -21.23
C VAL A 146 30.75 13.17 -21.15
N ASP A 147 31.51 12.10 -20.96
CA ASP A 147 32.98 12.14 -20.85
C ASP A 147 33.58 12.96 -19.70
N HIS A 148 32.75 13.39 -18.75
CA HIS A 148 33.24 13.96 -17.48
C HIS A 148 33.78 12.91 -16.51
N GLY A 149 33.69 11.61 -16.86
CA GLY A 149 34.21 10.51 -16.06
C GLY A 149 33.35 10.13 -14.85
N LYS A 150 32.01 10.23 -14.97
CA LYS A 150 31.06 9.79 -13.92
C LYS A 150 31.23 8.30 -13.60
N THR A 151 31.12 7.44 -14.61
CA THR A 151 31.26 5.99 -14.48
C THR A 151 32.66 5.62 -13.98
N SER A 152 33.70 6.28 -14.50
CA SER A 152 35.08 6.08 -14.02
C SER A 152 35.27 6.47 -12.55
N LEU A 153 34.57 7.51 -12.07
CA LEU A 153 34.59 7.90 -10.67
C LEU A 153 33.89 6.83 -9.79
N LEU A 154 32.78 6.27 -10.27
CA LEU A 154 32.11 5.16 -9.57
C LEU A 154 32.97 3.89 -9.53
N ASP A 155 33.62 3.55 -10.63
CA ASP A 155 34.56 2.44 -10.71
C ASP A 155 35.72 2.60 -9.73
N ALA A 156 36.21 3.84 -9.57
CA ALA A 156 37.23 4.16 -8.58
C ALA A 156 36.75 3.93 -7.14
N PHE A 157 35.49 4.25 -6.83
CA PHE A 157 34.88 3.95 -5.53
C PHE A 157 34.58 2.45 -5.33
N ARG A 158 34.20 1.73 -6.39
CA ARG A 158 33.89 0.29 -6.36
C ARG A 158 35.12 -0.61 -6.35
N ASN A 159 36.31 -0.07 -6.64
CA ASN A 159 37.48 -0.85 -7.03
C ASN A 159 37.19 -1.82 -8.20
N SER A 160 36.28 -1.44 -9.12
CA SER A 160 35.91 -2.20 -10.32
C SER A 160 36.32 -1.48 -11.60
N ASP A 161 36.12 -2.13 -12.76
CA ASP A 161 36.26 -1.50 -14.08
C ASP A 161 35.08 -1.93 -14.96
N ILE A 162 33.93 -1.28 -14.74
CA ILE A 162 32.69 -1.51 -15.49
C ILE A 162 32.69 -0.64 -16.75
N ALA A 163 33.23 0.58 -16.67
CA ALA A 163 33.25 1.54 -17.78
C ALA A 163 33.90 0.98 -19.05
N SER A 164 34.94 0.13 -18.93
CA SER A 164 35.61 -0.48 -20.09
C SER A 164 34.80 -1.61 -20.74
N GLY A 165 33.88 -2.24 -20.00
CA GLY A 165 33.06 -3.36 -20.46
C GLY A 165 31.68 -2.97 -21.02
N GLU A 166 31.23 -1.74 -20.83
CA GLU A 166 29.94 -1.26 -21.33
C GLU A 166 29.95 -1.04 -22.85
N ALA A 167 28.86 -1.43 -23.52
CA ALA A 167 28.73 -1.28 -24.96
C ALA A 167 28.78 0.21 -25.37
N GLY A 168 29.86 0.59 -26.06
CA GLY A 168 30.11 1.97 -26.47
C GLY A 168 30.72 2.86 -25.38
N GLY A 169 31.18 2.29 -24.25
CA GLY A 169 31.83 3.03 -23.16
C GLY A 169 30.91 4.01 -22.43
N ILE A 170 29.59 3.81 -22.52
CA ILE A 170 28.58 4.66 -21.88
C ILE A 170 27.62 3.84 -21.03
N THR A 171 27.23 4.42 -19.89
CA THR A 171 26.22 3.84 -18.99
C THR A 171 24.83 4.06 -19.57
N GLN A 172 24.07 2.97 -19.75
CA GLN A 172 22.72 2.98 -20.34
C GLN A 172 21.60 2.66 -19.35
N GLY A 173 21.92 2.03 -18.22
CA GLY A 173 20.97 1.64 -17.17
C GLY A 173 21.18 2.39 -15.86
N ILE A 174 20.18 2.38 -14.97
CA ILE A 174 20.33 2.90 -13.61
C ILE A 174 20.82 1.75 -12.73
N SER A 175 22.05 1.87 -12.22
CA SER A 175 22.61 0.89 -11.27
C SER A 175 22.73 1.54 -9.89
N ALA A 176 22.56 0.75 -8.83
CA ALA A 176 22.79 1.23 -7.47
C ALA A 176 23.58 0.20 -6.67
N PHE A 177 24.53 0.71 -5.89
CA PHE A 177 25.48 -0.09 -5.12
C PHE A 177 25.85 0.65 -3.84
N ILE A 178 26.35 -0.10 -2.88
CA ILE A 178 26.81 0.43 -1.59
C ILE A 178 28.33 0.34 -1.52
N VAL A 179 28.96 1.37 -0.97
CA VAL A 179 30.40 1.45 -0.68
C VAL A 179 30.58 1.40 0.83
N ASP A 180 31.65 0.74 1.28
CA ASP A 180 32.01 0.60 2.69
C ASP A 180 30.86 0.02 3.56
N GLU A 181 30.13 -0.96 3.01
CA GLU A 181 28.97 -1.60 3.64
C GLU A 181 29.32 -2.14 5.05
N GLY A 182 28.50 -1.77 6.04
CA GLY A 182 28.68 -2.17 7.45
C GLY A 182 29.58 -1.24 8.27
N THR A 183 30.06 -0.15 7.68
CA THR A 183 30.77 0.92 8.41
C THR A 183 29.87 2.14 8.62
N GLU A 184 30.24 3.03 9.55
CA GLU A 184 29.57 4.34 9.72
C GLU A 184 29.76 5.26 8.50
N GLN A 185 30.72 4.94 7.62
CA GLN A 185 31.00 5.67 6.38
C GLN A 185 30.27 5.08 5.16
N ALA A 186 29.34 4.15 5.37
CA ALA A 186 28.60 3.52 4.30
C ALA A 186 27.82 4.57 3.48
N MET A 187 27.86 4.45 2.16
CA MET A 187 27.12 5.32 1.25
C MET A 187 26.62 4.57 0.04
N THR A 188 25.41 4.90 -0.38
CA THR A 188 24.76 4.27 -1.53
C THR A 188 24.85 5.18 -2.73
N PHE A 189 25.45 4.70 -3.81
CA PHE A 189 25.53 5.43 -5.05
C PHE A 189 24.48 4.93 -6.04
N ILE A 190 23.82 5.88 -6.71
CA ILE A 190 22.99 5.63 -7.88
C ILE A 190 23.71 6.19 -9.10
N ASP A 191 24.04 5.29 -10.01
CA ASP A 191 24.58 5.65 -11.31
C ASP A 191 23.45 6.05 -12.25
N THR A 192 23.56 7.24 -12.83
CA THR A 192 22.57 7.73 -13.81
C THR A 192 23.25 8.07 -15.14
N PRO A 193 22.63 7.72 -16.27
CA PRO A 193 23.18 7.99 -17.58
C PRO A 193 23.32 9.50 -17.85
N GLY A 194 24.44 9.88 -18.46
CA GLY A 194 24.78 11.29 -18.73
C GLY A 194 24.19 11.88 -20.02
N HIS A 195 23.68 11.05 -20.94
CA HIS A 195 23.19 11.51 -22.23
C HIS A 195 21.82 12.20 -22.12
N GLU A 196 21.57 13.24 -22.92
CA GLU A 196 20.33 14.04 -22.87
C GLU A 196 19.06 13.22 -23.12
N LEU A 197 19.15 12.22 -24.00
CA LEU A 197 18.05 11.27 -24.28
C LEU A 197 17.55 10.50 -23.04
N PHE A 198 18.30 10.51 -21.93
CA PHE A 198 17.93 9.83 -20.68
C PHE A 198 17.58 10.81 -19.54
N ALA A 199 17.17 12.05 -19.84
CA ALA A 199 16.74 13.03 -18.86
C ALA A 199 15.67 12.50 -17.88
N ALA A 200 14.72 11.68 -18.37
CA ALA A 200 13.69 11.06 -17.54
C ALA A 200 14.27 10.06 -16.51
N MET A 201 15.40 9.42 -16.80
CA MET A 201 16.09 8.53 -15.86
C MET A 201 16.78 9.33 -14.75
N ARG A 202 17.43 10.45 -15.09
CA ARG A 202 18.01 11.38 -14.11
C ARG A 202 16.96 11.94 -13.16
N GLN A 203 15.79 12.29 -13.70
CA GLN A 203 14.68 12.79 -12.87
C GLN A 203 14.19 11.77 -11.85
N ARG A 204 14.24 10.48 -12.18
CA ARG A 204 13.79 9.40 -11.30
C ARG A 204 14.85 9.00 -10.28
N GLY A 205 16.10 8.88 -10.71
CA GLY A 205 17.22 8.59 -9.81
C GLY A 205 17.34 9.65 -8.71
N ALA A 206 17.18 10.92 -9.07
CA ALA A 206 17.38 11.99 -8.10
C ALA A 206 16.24 12.20 -7.10
N ARG A 207 15.01 11.74 -7.40
CA ARG A 207 13.94 11.69 -6.40
C ARG A 207 14.23 10.71 -5.27
N ALA A 208 15.10 9.74 -5.53
CA ALA A 208 15.51 8.75 -4.56
C ALA A 208 16.78 9.15 -3.80
N THR A 209 17.37 10.32 -4.10
CA THR A 209 18.67 10.74 -3.55
C THR A 209 18.58 11.88 -2.58
N ASP A 210 19.48 11.82 -1.62
CA ASP A 210 19.66 12.83 -0.59
C ASP A 210 20.68 13.89 -1.04
N ILE A 211 21.71 13.50 -1.81
CA ILE A 211 22.80 14.38 -2.24
C ILE A 211 23.14 14.13 -3.72
N ILE A 212 23.47 15.19 -4.45
CA ILE A 212 23.94 15.11 -5.85
C ILE A 212 25.41 15.49 -5.94
N ILE A 213 26.23 14.61 -6.51
CA ILE A 213 27.60 14.94 -6.92
C ILE A 213 27.58 15.40 -8.38
N LEU A 214 27.92 16.67 -8.60
CA LEU A 214 28.09 17.23 -9.94
C LEU A 214 29.53 17.04 -10.40
N VAL A 215 29.73 16.15 -11.37
CA VAL A 215 31.04 15.86 -11.97
C VAL A 215 31.31 16.79 -13.14
N VAL A 216 32.35 17.61 -13.02
CA VAL A 216 32.81 18.54 -14.05
C VAL A 216 34.24 18.21 -14.40
N ALA A 217 34.53 17.87 -15.66
CA ALA A 217 35.92 17.64 -16.05
C ALA A 217 36.66 18.95 -16.29
N VAL A 218 37.95 18.98 -15.92
CA VAL A 218 38.76 20.19 -15.99
C VAL A 218 39.01 20.68 -17.42
N ASP A 219 39.08 19.76 -18.38
CA ASP A 219 39.30 20.06 -19.79
C ASP A 219 38.05 20.65 -20.48
N ALA A 220 36.87 20.13 -20.14
CA ALA A 220 35.60 20.56 -20.73
C ALA A 220 34.95 21.76 -20.01
N GLY A 221 35.11 21.87 -18.69
CA GLY A 221 34.43 22.89 -17.88
C GLY A 221 32.91 22.71 -17.82
N VAL A 222 32.19 23.81 -17.56
CA VAL A 222 30.71 23.78 -17.47
C VAL A 222 30.10 23.69 -18.87
N GLN A 223 29.27 22.67 -19.08
CA GLN A 223 28.59 22.36 -20.34
C GLN A 223 27.07 22.49 -20.19
N PRO A 224 26.29 22.56 -21.29
CA PRO A 224 24.82 22.72 -21.21
C PRO A 224 24.11 21.64 -20.38
N THR A 225 24.56 20.39 -20.43
CA THR A 225 24.01 19.31 -19.58
C THR A 225 24.36 19.46 -18.10
N THR A 226 25.51 20.09 -17.81
CA THR A 226 25.93 20.44 -16.45
C THR A 226 25.02 21.53 -15.90
N GLU A 227 24.67 22.53 -16.72
CA GLU A 227 23.69 23.57 -16.37
C GLU A 227 22.31 22.98 -16.08
N GLN A 228 21.85 22.05 -16.92
CA GLN A 228 20.60 21.32 -16.67
C GLN A 228 20.62 20.55 -15.35
N ALA A 229 21.76 19.94 -14.99
CA ALA A 229 21.90 19.22 -13.72
C ALA A 229 21.85 20.17 -12.51
N ILE A 230 22.46 21.35 -12.60
CA ILE A 230 22.40 22.40 -11.57
C ILE A 230 20.97 22.89 -11.40
N GLU A 231 20.29 23.22 -12.50
CA GLU A 231 18.90 23.67 -12.48
C GLU A 231 17.99 22.61 -11.86
N PHE A 232 18.22 21.34 -12.21
CA PHE A 232 17.44 20.23 -11.71
C PHE A 232 17.64 20.01 -10.20
N ALA A 233 18.87 20.07 -9.71
CA ALA A 233 19.16 19.99 -8.27
C ALA A 233 18.46 21.11 -7.49
N ARG A 234 18.46 22.34 -8.02
CA ARG A 234 17.72 23.47 -7.44
C ARG A 234 16.22 23.25 -7.40
N GLN A 235 15.63 22.76 -8.49
CA GLN A 235 14.19 22.51 -8.56
C GLN A 235 13.71 21.49 -7.52
N MET A 236 14.57 20.52 -7.17
CA MET A 236 14.26 19.53 -6.13
C MET A 236 14.66 19.96 -4.72
N GLY A 237 15.47 21.02 -4.58
CA GLY A 237 16.06 21.41 -3.30
C GLY A 237 17.08 20.40 -2.77
N THR A 238 17.72 19.62 -3.65
CA THR A 238 18.73 18.63 -3.25
C THR A 238 20.11 19.30 -3.16
N PRO A 239 20.84 19.14 -2.04
CA PRO A 239 22.17 19.72 -1.88
C PRO A 239 23.18 19.10 -2.86
N LEU A 240 24.17 19.92 -3.21
CA LEU A 240 25.06 19.69 -4.34
C LEU A 240 26.51 19.70 -3.86
N VAL A 241 27.28 18.70 -4.27
CA VAL A 241 28.73 18.61 -4.06
C VAL A 241 29.39 18.60 -5.43
N VAL A 242 30.36 19.49 -5.68
CA VAL A 242 31.00 19.59 -6.99
C VAL A 242 32.33 18.84 -6.99
N ALA A 243 32.43 17.82 -7.86
CA ALA A 243 33.65 17.07 -8.10
C ALA A 243 34.30 17.53 -9.40
N ILE A 244 35.43 18.22 -9.30
CA ILE A 244 36.24 18.65 -10.45
C ILE A 244 37.18 17.49 -10.85
N ASN A 245 36.84 16.77 -11.91
CA ASN A 245 37.53 15.54 -12.32
C ASN A 245 38.67 15.79 -13.33
N LYS A 246 39.58 14.82 -13.48
CA LYS A 246 40.81 14.89 -14.31
C LYS A 246 41.88 15.87 -13.79
N MET A 247 42.01 16.00 -12.47
CA MET A 247 43.04 16.82 -11.82
C MET A 247 44.48 16.30 -11.99
N ASP A 248 44.64 15.11 -12.56
CA ASP A 248 45.95 14.54 -12.87
C ASP A 248 46.65 15.21 -14.06
N ARG A 249 45.93 16.05 -14.81
CA ARG A 249 46.48 16.79 -15.95
C ARG A 249 47.34 17.96 -15.49
N PRO A 250 48.45 18.27 -16.19
CA PRO A 250 49.36 19.34 -15.80
C PRO A 250 48.77 20.75 -15.98
N ASP A 251 47.75 20.90 -16.83
CA ASP A 251 47.02 22.15 -17.04
C ASP A 251 45.89 22.36 -16.01
N ALA A 252 45.58 21.36 -15.18
CA ALA A 252 44.37 21.37 -14.36
C ALA A 252 44.33 22.53 -13.35
N GLN A 253 45.46 22.80 -12.68
CA GLN A 253 45.55 23.85 -11.68
C GLN A 253 45.38 25.27 -12.26
N LYS A 254 45.67 25.44 -13.55
CA LYS A 254 45.47 26.72 -14.25
C LYS A 254 44.02 26.94 -14.67
N LEU A 255 43.28 25.86 -14.94
CA LEU A 255 41.91 25.90 -15.43
C LEU A 255 40.87 25.95 -14.29
N LEU A 256 41.25 25.53 -13.07
CA LEU A 256 40.37 25.54 -11.91
C LEU A 256 39.68 26.89 -11.65
N PRO A 257 40.37 28.05 -11.62
CA PRO A 257 39.72 29.34 -11.38
C PRO A 257 38.68 29.71 -12.45
N LYS A 258 38.92 29.30 -13.70
CA LYS A 258 37.98 29.54 -14.82
C LYS A 258 36.69 28.74 -14.63
N ILE A 259 36.79 27.49 -14.20
CA ILE A 259 35.62 26.63 -13.95
C ILE A 259 34.85 27.14 -12.73
N THR A 260 35.54 27.55 -11.68
CA THR A 260 34.91 28.20 -10.51
C THR A 260 34.11 29.44 -10.93
N GLN A 261 34.68 30.29 -11.79
CA GLN A 261 33.95 31.45 -12.32
C GLN A 261 32.71 31.06 -13.15
N GLN A 262 32.79 29.98 -13.94
CA GLN A 262 31.65 29.46 -14.69
C GLN A 262 30.54 28.94 -13.77
N LEU A 263 30.89 28.23 -12.70
CA LEU A 263 29.94 27.72 -11.70
C LEU A 263 29.26 28.88 -10.95
N LEU A 264 30.03 29.90 -10.57
CA LEU A 264 29.51 31.13 -9.96
C LEU A 264 28.51 31.86 -10.86
N ALA A 265 28.82 31.98 -12.15
CA ALA A 265 27.91 32.60 -13.12
C ALA A 265 26.57 31.86 -13.23
N ARG A 266 26.55 30.58 -12.87
CA ARG A 266 25.35 29.76 -12.80
C ARG A 266 24.73 29.70 -11.41
N GLY A 267 25.25 30.44 -10.43
CA GLY A 267 24.75 30.54 -9.05
C GLY A 267 25.19 29.40 -8.11
N VAL A 268 26.23 28.65 -8.48
CA VAL A 268 26.86 27.66 -7.61
C VAL A 268 28.03 28.35 -6.93
N VAL A 269 27.90 28.64 -5.64
CA VAL A 269 28.90 29.39 -4.86
C VAL A 269 29.72 28.42 -4.01
N PRO A 270 31.04 28.26 -4.26
CA PRO A 270 31.88 27.37 -3.47
C PRO A 270 32.08 27.83 -2.03
N GLU A 271 32.32 26.88 -1.12
CA GLU A 271 32.64 27.14 0.30
C GLU A 271 33.85 28.07 0.49
N ASP A 272 34.91 27.91 -0.31
CA ASP A 272 36.11 28.76 -0.27
C ASP A 272 35.82 30.26 -0.50
N MET A 273 34.66 30.56 -1.09
CA MET A 273 34.20 31.91 -1.41
C MET A 273 33.03 32.35 -0.52
N GLY A 274 32.80 31.64 0.60
CA GLY A 274 31.70 31.90 1.54
C GLY A 274 30.35 31.37 1.09
N GLY A 275 30.32 30.42 0.14
CA GLY A 275 29.12 29.71 -0.27
C GLY A 275 28.85 28.43 0.51
N GLU A 276 27.88 27.65 0.04
CA GLU A 276 27.40 26.41 0.69
C GLU A 276 27.81 25.13 -0.07
N VAL A 277 28.45 25.26 -1.25
CA VAL A 277 28.71 24.11 -2.12
C VAL A 277 30.16 23.66 -1.97
N PRO A 278 30.42 22.45 -1.44
CA PRO A 278 31.78 21.91 -1.38
C PRO A 278 32.32 21.67 -2.78
N LEU A 279 33.54 22.15 -3.05
CA LEU A 279 34.22 21.98 -4.33
C LEU A 279 35.50 21.17 -4.12
N VAL A 280 35.54 19.95 -4.68
CA VAL A 280 36.64 19.01 -4.47
C VAL A 280 37.26 18.62 -5.80
N GLY A 281 38.57 18.83 -5.94
CA GLY A 281 39.35 18.36 -7.09
C GLY A 281 39.73 16.89 -6.96
N VAL A 282 39.34 16.06 -7.93
CA VAL A 282 39.57 14.61 -7.95
C VAL A 282 40.18 14.14 -9.27
N SER A 283 40.81 12.96 -9.23
CA SER A 283 41.16 12.21 -10.45
C SER A 283 40.67 10.78 -10.31
N ALA A 284 39.66 10.42 -11.10
CA ALA A 284 39.13 9.06 -11.15
C ALA A 284 40.21 8.03 -11.56
N THR A 285 41.02 8.35 -12.57
CA THR A 285 42.02 7.42 -13.12
C THR A 285 43.18 7.18 -12.16
N LYS A 286 43.71 8.24 -11.52
CA LYS A 286 44.81 8.11 -10.53
C LYS A 286 44.32 7.88 -9.11
N ARG A 287 43.00 7.84 -8.89
CA ARG A 287 42.34 7.72 -7.59
C ARG A 287 42.84 8.76 -6.57
N LEU A 288 43.02 10.00 -7.03
CA LEU A 288 43.48 11.10 -6.19
C LEU A 288 42.30 11.81 -5.53
N HIS A 289 42.44 12.11 -4.24
CA HIS A 289 41.49 12.89 -3.43
C HIS A 289 40.07 12.32 -3.35
N LEU A 290 39.89 11.03 -3.59
CA LEU A 290 38.59 10.35 -3.40
C LEU A 290 38.15 10.38 -1.94
N ASP A 291 39.09 10.26 -1.00
CA ASP A 291 38.82 10.35 0.43
C ASP A 291 38.23 11.71 0.81
N ARG A 292 38.75 12.80 0.24
CA ARG A 292 38.22 14.16 0.47
C ARG A 292 36.81 14.34 -0.08
N LEU A 293 36.54 13.78 -1.27
CA LEU A 293 35.20 13.81 -1.84
C LEU A 293 34.22 13.01 -0.98
N ARG A 294 34.65 11.85 -0.47
CA ARG A 294 33.88 11.02 0.45
C ARG A 294 33.57 11.77 1.76
N GLU A 295 34.57 12.38 2.37
CA GLU A 295 34.42 13.20 3.58
C GLU A 295 33.45 14.36 3.38
N ALA A 296 33.55 15.09 2.25
CA ALA A 296 32.65 16.18 1.93
C ALA A 296 31.18 15.72 1.82
N VAL A 297 30.95 14.56 1.21
CA VAL A 297 29.59 13.97 1.07
C VAL A 297 29.05 13.51 2.42
N LEU A 298 29.88 12.89 3.26
CA LEU A 298 29.48 12.46 4.60
C LEU A 298 29.17 13.66 5.50
N LEU A 299 29.99 14.71 5.46
CA LEU A 299 29.73 15.96 6.17
C LEU A 299 28.38 16.57 5.74
N GLN A 300 28.11 16.60 4.44
CA GLN A 300 26.83 17.08 3.93
C GLN A 300 25.66 16.22 4.41
N ALA A 301 25.84 14.90 4.52
CA ALA A 301 24.83 13.99 5.04
C ALA A 301 24.55 14.20 6.55
N GLU A 302 25.59 14.50 7.33
CA GLU A 302 25.45 14.85 8.75
C GLU A 302 24.66 16.15 8.94
N LEU A 303 24.92 17.17 8.12
CA LEU A 303 24.15 18.43 8.14
C LEU A 303 22.67 18.23 7.80
N LEU A 304 22.34 17.22 6.99
CA LEU A 304 20.96 16.86 6.64
C LEU A 304 20.26 16.00 7.70
N GLU A 305 21.00 15.51 8.71
CA GLU A 305 20.52 14.60 9.76
C GLU A 305 19.71 13.42 9.19
N LEU A 306 20.26 12.72 8.19
CA LEU A 306 19.56 11.65 7.48
C LEU A 306 19.21 10.48 8.41
N ARG A 307 17.92 10.31 8.67
CA ARG A 307 17.39 9.26 9.56
C ARG A 307 16.25 8.48 8.93
N ALA A 308 16.13 7.20 9.27
CA ALA A 308 15.01 6.37 8.85
C ALA A 308 14.70 5.26 9.85
N GLU A 309 13.47 4.76 9.79
CA GLU A 309 13.07 3.58 10.55
C GLU A 309 13.80 2.35 10.00
N SER A 310 14.62 1.69 10.82
CA SER A 310 15.34 0.47 10.41
C SER A 310 14.49 -0.80 10.56
N GLN A 311 13.33 -0.73 11.22
CA GLN A 311 12.47 -1.87 11.52
C GLN A 311 11.04 -1.57 11.05
N GLY A 312 10.23 -2.61 10.85
CA GLY A 312 8.85 -2.47 10.38
C GLY A 312 8.69 -2.63 8.86
N PRO A 313 7.45 -2.43 8.34
CA PRO A 313 7.14 -2.67 6.94
C PRO A 313 7.99 -1.77 6.03
N ALA A 314 8.64 -2.39 5.05
CA ALA A 314 9.52 -1.65 4.16
C ALA A 314 8.74 -0.78 3.16
N GLU A 315 9.30 0.40 2.92
CA GLU A 315 8.95 1.29 1.81
C GLU A 315 10.18 1.46 0.94
N GLY A 316 10.00 1.48 -0.38
CA GLY A 316 11.09 1.65 -1.32
C GLY A 316 10.64 2.21 -2.66
N VAL A 317 11.61 2.42 -3.56
CA VAL A 317 11.37 2.93 -4.91
C VAL A 317 12.05 2.03 -5.94
N VAL A 318 11.34 1.69 -7.00
CA VAL A 318 11.89 0.90 -8.11
C VAL A 318 12.85 1.75 -8.92
N LEU A 319 14.11 1.34 -9.00
CA LEU A 319 15.12 1.96 -9.85
C LEU A 319 15.06 1.41 -11.29
N GLU A 320 14.86 0.11 -11.42
CA GLU A 320 14.80 -0.57 -12.73
C GLU A 320 14.00 -1.87 -12.62
N ALA A 321 13.35 -2.28 -13.69
CA ALA A 321 12.67 -3.57 -13.76
C ALA A 321 12.93 -4.26 -15.10
N THR A 322 13.28 -5.54 -15.06
CA THR A 322 13.57 -6.37 -16.22
C THR A 322 12.99 -7.78 -16.05
N VAL A 323 12.88 -8.53 -17.16
CA VAL A 323 12.45 -9.94 -17.13
C VAL A 323 13.67 -10.82 -17.39
N GLN A 324 13.97 -11.72 -16.46
CA GLN A 324 15.09 -12.66 -16.56
C GLN A 324 14.60 -14.10 -16.69
N LYS A 325 15.27 -14.88 -17.56
CA LYS A 325 14.97 -16.31 -17.73
C LYS A 325 15.26 -17.07 -16.44
N GLY A 326 14.27 -17.79 -15.92
CA GLY A 326 14.36 -18.57 -14.67
C GLY A 326 13.88 -17.84 -13.42
N LEU A 327 14.19 -16.54 -13.27
CA LEU A 327 13.76 -15.72 -12.12
C LEU A 327 12.42 -14.99 -12.35
N GLY A 328 11.99 -14.85 -13.60
CA GLY A 328 10.76 -14.14 -13.97
C GLY A 328 10.96 -12.62 -13.95
N VAL A 329 9.98 -11.89 -13.43
CA VAL A 329 10.07 -10.44 -13.25
C VAL A 329 11.01 -10.13 -12.10
N VAL A 330 12.02 -9.31 -12.39
CA VAL A 330 13.05 -8.87 -11.45
C VAL A 330 13.03 -7.34 -11.41
N ALA A 331 13.07 -6.77 -10.22
CA ALA A 331 13.14 -5.32 -10.02
C ALA A 331 14.31 -4.96 -9.09
N ASN A 332 15.09 -3.95 -9.48
CA ASN A 332 16.07 -3.29 -8.62
C ASN A 332 15.31 -2.19 -7.86
N VAL A 333 15.33 -2.26 -6.54
CA VAL A 333 14.59 -1.40 -5.62
C VAL A 333 15.56 -0.79 -4.61
N LEU A 334 15.43 0.49 -4.34
CA LEU A 334 16.08 1.14 -3.21
C LEU A 334 15.13 1.17 -2.03
N VAL A 335 15.51 0.55 -0.91
CA VAL A 335 14.73 0.62 0.33
C VAL A 335 14.92 2.00 0.95
N GLN A 336 13.83 2.71 1.26
CA GLN A 336 13.87 4.04 1.87
C GLN A 336 13.64 3.98 3.38
N ARG A 337 12.74 3.09 3.82
CA ARG A 337 12.34 2.92 5.22
C ARG A 337 11.98 1.47 5.49
N GLY A 338 12.07 1.06 6.75
CA GLY A 338 11.76 -0.29 7.21
C GLY A 338 12.80 -1.31 6.75
N ALA A 339 12.46 -2.58 6.93
CA ALA A 339 13.31 -3.71 6.58
C ALA A 339 12.59 -4.65 5.63
N LEU A 340 13.16 -4.86 4.44
CA LEU A 340 12.59 -5.75 3.43
C LEU A 340 13.13 -7.17 3.61
N LYS A 341 12.24 -8.16 3.65
CA LYS A 341 12.59 -9.57 3.89
C LYS A 341 12.14 -10.48 2.75
N PRO A 342 12.85 -11.61 2.52
CA PRO A 342 12.33 -12.67 1.67
C PRO A 342 10.96 -13.13 2.16
N SER A 343 10.07 -13.48 1.24
CA SER A 343 8.67 -13.83 1.50
C SER A 343 7.74 -12.69 1.92
N ASP A 344 8.20 -11.45 1.98
CA ASP A 344 7.30 -10.31 2.16
C ASP A 344 6.36 -10.17 0.97
N LEU A 345 5.12 -9.80 1.28
CA LEU A 345 4.12 -9.46 0.28
C LEU A 345 4.22 -7.97 0.00
N VAL A 346 4.47 -7.63 -1.27
CA VAL A 346 4.70 -6.26 -1.69
C VAL A 346 3.73 -5.81 -2.76
N VAL A 347 3.36 -4.54 -2.69
CA VAL A 347 2.66 -3.80 -3.73
C VAL A 347 3.64 -2.82 -4.34
N VAL A 348 3.77 -2.84 -5.66
CA VAL A 348 4.69 -1.98 -6.40
C VAL A 348 3.90 -1.29 -7.51
N GLY A 349 3.62 0.01 -7.34
CA GLY A 349 2.79 0.75 -8.29
C GLY A 349 1.41 0.11 -8.48
N THR A 350 1.19 -0.54 -9.63
CA THR A 350 -0.06 -1.27 -9.96
C THR A 350 0.08 -2.80 -9.89
N THR A 351 1.30 -3.31 -9.67
CA THR A 351 1.58 -4.75 -9.56
C THR A 351 1.75 -5.14 -8.10
N TRP A 352 1.66 -6.42 -7.83
CA TRP A 352 1.93 -6.97 -6.50
C TRP A 352 2.55 -8.35 -6.64
N GLY A 353 3.18 -8.82 -5.58
CA GLY A 353 3.77 -10.14 -5.55
C GLY A 353 4.40 -10.46 -4.22
N LYS A 354 4.72 -11.73 -4.04
CA LYS A 354 5.49 -12.19 -2.89
C LYS A 354 6.96 -12.26 -3.29
N ILE A 355 7.83 -11.67 -2.49
CA ILE A 355 9.27 -11.67 -2.75
C ILE A 355 9.80 -13.10 -2.64
N LYS A 356 10.28 -13.65 -3.75
CA LYS A 356 10.87 -15.00 -3.80
C LYS A 356 12.35 -14.99 -3.45
N THR A 357 13.06 -14.04 -4.01
CA THR A 357 14.50 -13.86 -3.79
C THR A 357 14.79 -12.40 -3.52
N LEU A 358 15.63 -12.16 -2.52
CA LEU A 358 16.23 -10.88 -2.20
C LEU A 358 17.74 -11.03 -2.34
N THR A 359 18.34 -10.28 -3.26
CA THR A 359 19.79 -10.31 -3.53
C THR A 359 20.30 -8.89 -3.68
N PRO A 360 21.57 -8.57 -3.39
CA PRO A 360 22.13 -7.27 -3.72
C PRO A 360 22.13 -7.03 -5.24
N THR A 361 22.23 -5.78 -5.67
CA THR A 361 22.27 -5.43 -7.11
C THR A 361 23.44 -6.10 -7.83
N ASP A 362 24.55 -6.33 -7.13
CA ASP A 362 25.77 -6.97 -7.65
C ASP A 362 25.59 -8.48 -7.91
N GLY A 363 24.45 -9.07 -7.52
CA GLY A 363 24.15 -10.48 -7.78
C GLY A 363 24.91 -11.44 -6.85
N THR A 364 25.46 -10.94 -5.75
CA THR A 364 26.07 -11.70 -4.66
C THR A 364 25.02 -12.53 -3.89
N ARG A 365 25.44 -13.14 -2.76
CA ARG A 365 24.62 -14.03 -1.94
C ARG A 365 23.22 -13.48 -1.62
N ARG A 366 22.28 -14.37 -1.37
CA ARG A 366 20.94 -13.99 -0.90
C ARG A 366 21.03 -13.23 0.42
N LEU A 367 20.22 -12.18 0.55
CA LEU A 367 20.06 -11.42 1.78
C LEU A 367 18.85 -11.94 2.55
N ASP A 368 19.00 -12.02 3.88
CA ASP A 368 17.90 -12.34 4.79
C ASP A 368 17.08 -11.09 5.16
N GLU A 369 17.71 -9.92 5.14
CA GLU A 369 17.10 -8.64 5.46
C GLU A 369 17.82 -7.52 4.69
N ALA A 370 17.07 -6.51 4.25
CA ALA A 370 17.61 -5.29 3.66
C ALA A 370 17.03 -4.04 4.33
N GLY A 371 17.90 -3.25 4.92
CA GLY A 371 17.55 -2.03 5.64
C GLY A 371 17.43 -0.79 4.73
N PRO A 372 17.19 0.39 5.33
CA PRO A 372 17.08 1.65 4.58
C PRO A 372 18.39 2.03 3.89
N SER A 373 18.26 2.72 2.75
CA SER A 373 19.33 3.07 1.81
C SER A 373 20.01 1.89 1.11
N THR A 374 19.62 0.64 1.37
CA THR A 374 20.22 -0.53 0.70
C THR A 374 19.55 -0.77 -0.66
N PRO A 375 20.32 -0.82 -1.77
CA PRO A 375 19.79 -1.22 -3.07
C PRO A 375 19.72 -2.74 -3.18
N VAL A 376 18.55 -3.26 -3.52
CA VAL A 376 18.28 -4.69 -3.60
C VAL A 376 17.56 -5.07 -4.87
N ARG A 377 17.86 -6.27 -5.35
CA ARG A 377 17.17 -6.93 -6.43
C ARG A 377 16.16 -7.92 -5.87
N ILE A 378 14.90 -7.69 -6.21
CA ILE A 378 13.76 -8.54 -5.84
C ILE A 378 13.23 -9.32 -7.04
N SER A 379 12.71 -10.52 -6.78
CA SER A 379 11.95 -11.31 -7.76
C SER A 379 10.61 -11.77 -7.18
N GLY A 380 9.69 -12.20 -8.05
CA GLY A 380 8.40 -12.75 -7.65
C GLY A 380 7.19 -11.84 -7.85
N LEU A 381 7.39 -10.69 -8.50
CA LEU A 381 6.30 -9.84 -8.98
C LEU A 381 5.55 -10.53 -10.13
N ARG A 382 4.23 -10.31 -10.19
CA ARG A 382 3.38 -10.90 -11.25
C ARG A 382 3.60 -10.23 -12.60
N GLU A 383 3.67 -8.91 -12.59
CA GLU A 383 3.88 -8.06 -13.76
C GLU A 383 5.08 -7.15 -13.57
N LEU A 384 5.63 -6.66 -14.69
CA LEU A 384 6.76 -5.74 -14.71
C LEU A 384 6.32 -4.37 -14.14
N PRO A 385 6.84 -3.93 -12.97
CA PRO A 385 6.55 -2.60 -12.45
C PRO A 385 7.22 -1.53 -13.31
N ARG A 386 6.79 -0.27 -13.15
CA ARG A 386 7.45 0.86 -13.81
C ARG A 386 8.60 1.37 -12.96
N THR A 387 9.64 1.87 -13.61
CA THR A 387 10.69 2.62 -12.92
C THR A 387 10.11 3.85 -12.24
N GLY A 388 10.47 4.04 -10.97
CA GLY A 388 9.98 5.09 -10.09
C GLY A 388 8.69 4.72 -9.34
N ASP A 389 8.13 3.54 -9.57
CA ASP A 389 7.00 3.06 -8.75
C ASP A 389 7.46 2.84 -7.32
N GLU A 390 6.60 3.22 -6.37
CA GLU A 390 6.81 2.98 -4.94
C GLU A 390 6.48 1.53 -4.60
N LEU A 391 7.37 0.90 -3.83
CA LEU A 391 7.20 -0.40 -3.22
C LEU A 391 6.74 -0.23 -1.77
N LEU A 392 5.69 -0.95 -1.40
CA LEU A 392 5.13 -0.98 -0.04
C LEU A 392 4.95 -2.43 0.40
N VAL A 393 5.45 -2.78 1.58
CA VAL A 393 5.17 -4.07 2.22
C VAL A 393 3.79 -4.04 2.87
N VAL A 394 2.98 -5.05 2.59
CA VAL A 394 1.62 -5.20 3.11
C VAL A 394 1.46 -6.53 3.83
N GLY A 395 0.67 -6.55 4.90
CA GLY A 395 0.51 -7.73 5.74
C GLY A 395 -0.37 -8.85 5.16
N THR A 396 -1.19 -8.58 4.15
CA THR A 396 -2.20 -9.54 3.64
C THR A 396 -2.48 -9.39 2.15
N GLU A 397 -2.76 -10.50 1.45
CA GLU A 397 -3.06 -10.50 0.01
C GLU A 397 -4.33 -9.72 -0.35
N ALA A 398 -5.33 -9.70 0.53
CA ALA A 398 -6.52 -8.86 0.36
C ALA A 398 -6.14 -7.37 0.34
N LYS A 399 -5.25 -6.96 1.25
CA LYS A 399 -4.75 -5.58 1.32
C LYS A 399 -3.88 -5.23 0.10
N ALA A 400 -3.05 -6.16 -0.38
CA ALA A 400 -2.27 -5.98 -1.61
C ALA A 400 -3.15 -5.72 -2.84
N LYS A 401 -4.27 -6.43 -2.95
CA LYS A 401 -5.24 -6.26 -4.06
C LYS A 401 -6.00 -4.94 -3.97
N GLN A 402 -6.28 -4.48 -2.75
CA GLN A 402 -6.98 -3.23 -2.50
C GLN A 402 -6.07 -2.00 -2.74
N ASP A 403 -4.83 -2.04 -2.25
CA ASP A 403 -3.82 -0.98 -2.45
C ASP A 403 -3.39 -0.82 -3.94
N ARG A 404 -3.80 -1.76 -4.79
CA ARG A 404 -3.63 -1.72 -6.25
C ARG A 404 -4.36 -0.54 -6.90
N VAL A 405 -5.45 -0.06 -6.29
CA VAL A 405 -6.30 0.97 -6.87
C VAL A 405 -5.88 2.35 -6.35
N LYS A 406 -4.87 2.94 -6.99
CA LYS A 406 -4.45 4.32 -6.72
C LYS A 406 -5.28 5.31 -7.54
N LEU A 407 -5.97 6.22 -6.87
CA LEU A 407 -6.68 7.33 -7.48
C LEU A 407 -5.66 8.38 -7.94
N LYS A 408 -5.47 8.53 -9.26
CA LYS A 408 -4.61 9.57 -9.83
C LYS A 408 -5.43 10.64 -10.51
N VAL A 409 -5.31 11.87 -10.02
CA VAL A 409 -5.86 13.07 -10.67
C VAL A 409 -4.94 13.45 -11.81
N ILE A 410 -5.44 13.41 -13.04
CA ILE A 410 -4.64 13.81 -14.22
C ILE A 410 -4.63 15.32 -14.38
N ARG A 411 -5.80 15.94 -14.18
CA ARG A 411 -6.03 17.36 -14.38
C ARG A 411 -7.18 17.83 -13.48
N ALA A 412 -7.00 18.97 -12.86
CA ALA A 412 -7.99 19.63 -12.02
C ALA A 412 -8.01 21.13 -12.36
N ASP A 413 -9.11 21.58 -12.96
CA ASP A 413 -9.35 22.97 -13.34
C ASP A 413 -10.73 23.42 -12.88
N VAL A 414 -10.91 24.73 -12.84
CA VAL A 414 -12.20 25.39 -12.56
C VAL A 414 -12.84 25.80 -13.89
N GLY A 415 -14.08 25.38 -14.12
CA GLY A 415 -14.83 25.72 -15.33
C GLY A 415 -15.75 24.61 -15.80
N ALA A 416 -16.54 24.89 -16.84
CA ALA A 416 -17.36 23.87 -17.50
C ALA A 416 -16.48 22.86 -18.25
N VAL A 417 -16.98 21.64 -18.43
CA VAL A 417 -16.27 20.57 -19.15
C VAL A 417 -16.20 20.92 -20.64
N THR A 418 -15.00 20.83 -21.21
CA THR A 418 -14.74 21.13 -22.63
C THR A 418 -14.50 19.88 -23.47
N GLU A 419 -14.52 20.00 -24.80
CA GLU A 419 -14.21 18.89 -25.71
C GLU A 419 -12.76 18.38 -25.54
N ALA A 420 -11.82 19.27 -25.21
CA ALA A 420 -10.43 18.91 -24.93
C ALA A 420 -10.30 18.00 -23.69
N ASP A 421 -11.15 18.20 -22.68
CA ASP A 421 -11.17 17.34 -21.49
C ASP A 421 -11.64 15.93 -21.84
N VAL A 422 -12.61 15.80 -22.76
CA VAL A 422 -13.11 14.50 -23.24
C VAL A 422 -12.06 13.75 -24.05
N GLN A 423 -11.36 14.44 -24.95
CA GLN A 423 -10.26 13.83 -25.72
C GLN A 423 -9.11 13.37 -24.81
N LEU A 424 -8.76 14.19 -23.81
CA LEU A 424 -7.75 13.82 -22.82
C LEU A 424 -8.20 12.62 -21.98
N ALA A 425 -9.48 12.57 -21.60
CA ALA A 425 -10.08 11.48 -20.86
C ALA A 425 -10.04 10.17 -21.66
N GLU A 426 -10.38 10.20 -22.95
CA GLU A 426 -10.31 9.06 -23.87
C GLU A 426 -8.87 8.54 -23.99
N ALA A 427 -7.93 9.42 -24.35
CA ALA A 427 -6.52 9.08 -24.54
C ALA A 427 -5.90 8.46 -23.27
N THR A 428 -6.37 8.90 -22.10
CA THR A 428 -5.91 8.39 -20.81
C THR A 428 -6.78 7.26 -20.25
N SER A 429 -7.92 6.92 -20.85
CA SER A 429 -8.92 6.00 -20.28
C SER A 429 -9.37 6.43 -18.88
N SER A 430 -9.82 7.68 -18.76
CA SER A 430 -10.23 8.31 -17.51
C SER A 430 -11.67 8.76 -17.52
N ALA A 431 -12.28 8.83 -16.34
CA ALA A 431 -13.57 9.42 -16.07
C ALA A 431 -13.46 10.94 -15.86
N ILE A 432 -14.49 11.67 -16.26
CA ILE A 432 -14.60 13.11 -15.98
C ILE A 432 -15.54 13.31 -14.81
N ILE A 433 -15.11 14.08 -13.81
CA ILE A 433 -15.95 14.51 -12.69
C ILE A 433 -16.20 16.01 -12.80
N GLY A 434 -17.47 16.37 -12.91
CA GLY A 434 -17.97 17.73 -12.83
C GLY A 434 -18.68 17.97 -11.50
N PHE A 435 -18.12 18.87 -10.68
CA PHE A 435 -18.74 19.29 -9.42
C PHE A 435 -19.35 20.69 -9.59
N ASN A 436 -20.67 20.79 -9.42
CA ASN A 436 -21.44 22.04 -9.58
C ASN A 436 -21.20 22.76 -10.92
N VAL A 437 -20.95 22.01 -12.00
CA VAL A 437 -20.71 22.54 -13.34
C VAL A 437 -21.68 21.94 -14.34
N GLY A 438 -22.13 22.78 -15.28
CA GLY A 438 -22.91 22.34 -16.43
C GLY A 438 -22.02 21.69 -17.49
N ILE A 439 -22.50 20.61 -18.09
CA ILE A 439 -21.87 19.97 -19.23
C ILE A 439 -22.68 20.36 -20.47
N PRO A 440 -22.10 21.05 -21.46
CA PRO A 440 -22.79 21.36 -22.70
C PRO A 440 -23.23 20.09 -23.44
N SER A 441 -24.37 20.13 -24.11
CA SER A 441 -24.92 18.96 -24.84
C SER A 441 -23.94 18.37 -25.86
N LYS A 442 -23.20 19.24 -26.58
CA LYS A 442 -22.14 18.83 -27.52
C LYS A 442 -21.07 17.94 -26.88
N VAL A 443 -20.65 18.30 -25.66
CA VAL A 443 -19.60 17.59 -24.92
C VAL A 443 -20.13 16.27 -24.36
N SER A 444 -21.39 16.24 -23.92
CA SER A 444 -22.03 14.99 -23.46
C SER A 444 -22.16 13.98 -24.59
N SER A 445 -22.60 14.41 -25.79
CA SER A 445 -22.69 13.53 -26.95
C SER A 445 -21.33 13.00 -27.39
N LEU A 446 -20.29 13.84 -27.38
CA LEU A 446 -18.93 13.41 -27.69
C LEU A 446 -18.40 12.39 -26.66
N ALA A 447 -18.70 12.59 -25.39
CA ALA A 447 -18.30 11.65 -24.34
C ALA A 447 -19.02 10.30 -24.47
N GLU A 448 -20.30 10.30 -24.84
CA GLU A 448 -21.06 9.07 -25.11
C GLU A 448 -20.53 8.33 -26.35
N GLU A 449 -20.19 9.07 -27.42
CA GLU A 449 -19.61 8.50 -28.64
C GLU A 449 -18.25 7.84 -28.39
N LEU A 450 -17.39 8.48 -27.59
CA LEU A 450 -16.06 7.99 -27.24
C LEU A 450 -16.06 7.02 -26.04
N GLY A 451 -17.23 6.76 -25.44
CA GLY A 451 -17.36 5.88 -24.27
C GLY A 451 -16.67 6.40 -23.00
N VAL A 452 -16.50 7.72 -22.88
CA VAL A 452 -15.89 8.37 -21.71
C VAL A 452 -16.94 8.59 -20.62
N PRO A 453 -16.76 8.05 -19.40
CA PRO A 453 -17.73 8.22 -18.32
C PRO A 453 -17.65 9.64 -17.73
N VAL A 454 -18.79 10.34 -17.73
CA VAL A 454 -18.92 11.68 -17.15
C VAL A 454 -19.84 11.65 -15.94
N LEU A 455 -19.31 12.00 -14.77
CA LEU A 455 -19.97 12.00 -13.48
C LEU A 455 -20.27 13.44 -13.08
N ARG A 456 -21.56 13.79 -13.00
CA ARG A 456 -22.01 15.10 -12.56
C ARG A 456 -22.58 15.01 -11.16
N HIS A 457 -22.08 15.84 -10.26
CA HIS A 457 -22.58 15.93 -8.89
C HIS A 457 -22.71 17.39 -8.48
N ALA A 458 -23.80 17.70 -7.76
CA ALA A 458 -24.01 19.01 -7.13
C ALA A 458 -23.62 18.98 -5.64
N ILE A 459 -23.66 17.80 -5.02
CA ILE A 459 -23.39 17.59 -3.60
C ILE A 459 -22.10 16.79 -3.46
N ILE A 460 -21.18 17.29 -2.62
CA ILE A 460 -19.82 16.74 -2.53
C ILE A 460 -19.80 15.34 -1.92
N TYR A 461 -20.72 15.04 -1.00
CA TYR A 461 -20.83 13.73 -0.37
C TYR A 461 -21.25 12.64 -1.37
N GLU A 462 -22.24 12.93 -2.22
CA GLU A 462 -22.67 12.01 -3.28
C GLU A 462 -21.54 11.72 -4.27
N LEU A 463 -20.74 12.74 -4.59
CA LEU A 463 -19.54 12.56 -5.42
C LEU A 463 -18.55 11.64 -4.74
N SER A 464 -18.26 11.88 -3.45
CA SER A 464 -17.30 11.09 -2.69
C SER A 464 -17.71 9.62 -2.62
N ASP A 465 -18.99 9.34 -2.38
CA ASP A 465 -19.53 7.98 -2.31
C ASP A 465 -19.53 7.31 -3.67
N ARG A 466 -19.84 8.06 -4.74
CA ARG A 466 -19.76 7.54 -6.10
C ARG A 466 -18.33 7.20 -6.51
N VAL A 467 -17.34 8.01 -6.12
CA VAL A 467 -15.93 7.72 -6.36
C VAL A 467 -15.50 6.47 -5.59
N LYS A 468 -15.92 6.31 -4.33
CA LYS A 468 -15.67 5.08 -3.56
C LYS A 468 -16.25 3.85 -4.24
N GLU A 469 -17.50 3.91 -4.68
CA GLU A 469 -18.16 2.79 -5.36
C GLU A 469 -17.42 2.39 -6.65
N LEU A 470 -16.90 3.36 -7.41
CA LEU A 470 -16.10 3.09 -8.60
C LEU A 470 -14.75 2.44 -8.27
N LEU A 471 -14.12 2.85 -7.17
CA LEU A 471 -12.90 2.22 -6.67
C LEU A 471 -13.19 0.79 -6.20
N GLU A 472 -14.27 0.56 -5.46
CA GLU A 472 -14.68 -0.77 -4.97
C GLU A 472 -15.03 -1.73 -6.10
N ASN A 473 -15.72 -1.26 -7.13
CA ASN A 473 -16.01 -2.06 -8.32
C ASN A 473 -14.78 -2.35 -9.18
N ALA A 474 -13.70 -1.58 -9.04
CA ALA A 474 -12.43 -1.87 -9.70
C ALA A 474 -11.61 -2.96 -8.98
N ILE A 475 -11.94 -3.29 -7.73
CA ILE A 475 -11.27 -4.33 -6.94
C ILE A 475 -11.87 -5.71 -7.30
N GLU A 476 -11.00 -6.69 -7.58
CA GLU A 476 -11.42 -8.08 -7.78
C GLU A 476 -11.99 -8.67 -6.48
N PRO A 477 -13.16 -9.33 -6.51
CA PRO A 477 -13.75 -9.93 -5.32
C PRO A 477 -12.85 -11.01 -4.73
N VAL A 478 -12.74 -11.03 -3.40
CA VAL A 478 -11.99 -12.07 -2.67
C VAL A 478 -12.95 -13.22 -2.38
N LEU A 479 -12.51 -14.44 -2.65
CA LEU A 479 -13.28 -15.64 -2.35
C LEU A 479 -13.08 -15.97 -0.85
N GLU A 480 -14.16 -15.95 -0.08
CA GLU A 480 -14.15 -16.28 1.34
C GLU A 480 -14.86 -17.63 1.57
N GLU A 481 -14.26 -18.48 2.38
CA GLU A 481 -14.86 -19.74 2.82
C GLU A 481 -15.73 -19.48 4.05
N ILE A 482 -17.04 -19.65 3.92
CA ILE A 482 -18.00 -19.53 5.02
C ILE A 482 -18.37 -20.93 5.46
N VAL A 483 -18.02 -21.30 6.70
CA VAL A 483 -18.41 -22.58 7.28
C VAL A 483 -19.90 -22.55 7.64
N LEU A 484 -20.66 -23.47 7.06
CA LEU A 484 -22.11 -23.62 7.26
C LEU A 484 -22.43 -24.56 8.44
N GLY A 485 -21.59 -25.57 8.67
CA GLY A 485 -21.80 -26.55 9.73
C GLY A 485 -20.74 -27.65 9.77
N ALA A 486 -20.79 -28.47 10.81
CA ALA A 486 -19.94 -29.63 11.02
C ALA A 486 -20.79 -30.86 11.35
N ALA A 487 -20.36 -32.03 10.89
CA ALA A 487 -21.00 -33.30 11.19
C ALA A 487 -19.95 -34.39 11.45
N GLN A 488 -20.25 -35.33 12.34
CA GLN A 488 -19.34 -36.43 12.66
C GLN A 488 -19.83 -37.73 12.03
N VAL A 489 -18.91 -38.51 11.45
CA VAL A 489 -19.20 -39.86 10.91
C VAL A 489 -19.44 -40.82 12.06
N GLN A 490 -20.61 -41.46 12.06
CA GLN A 490 -20.98 -42.49 13.03
C GLN A 490 -20.76 -43.88 12.45
N GLN A 491 -21.23 -44.11 11.21
CA GLN A 491 -21.21 -45.43 10.60
C GLN A 491 -21.05 -45.33 9.08
N LEU A 492 -20.48 -46.36 8.47
CA LEU A 492 -20.35 -46.48 7.02
C LEU A 492 -21.31 -47.55 6.49
N PHE A 493 -21.93 -47.24 5.36
CA PHE A 493 -22.81 -48.16 4.63
C PHE A 493 -22.28 -48.33 3.21
N THR A 494 -22.31 -49.55 2.69
CA THR A 494 -21.98 -49.81 1.28
C THR A 494 -23.27 -50.15 0.55
N LEU A 495 -23.73 -49.25 -0.32
CA LEU A 495 -24.89 -49.50 -1.16
C LEU A 495 -24.46 -50.03 -2.53
N THR A 496 -24.98 -51.20 -2.89
CA THR A 496 -24.81 -51.77 -4.23
C THR A 496 -25.93 -51.23 -5.11
N LEU A 497 -25.61 -50.29 -6.01
CA LEU A 497 -26.60 -49.77 -6.95
C LEU A 497 -26.72 -50.73 -8.14
N ASN A 498 -27.96 -50.98 -8.60
CA ASN A 498 -28.28 -51.81 -9.77
C ASN A 498 -27.75 -51.26 -11.11
N ARG A 499 -26.92 -50.21 -11.07
CA ARG A 499 -26.32 -49.56 -12.24
C ARG A 499 -24.92 -50.14 -12.45
N LYS A 500 -24.74 -50.90 -13.53
CA LYS A 500 -23.44 -51.47 -13.93
C LYS A 500 -22.46 -50.36 -14.29
N ASP A 501 -21.22 -50.48 -13.80
CA ASP A 501 -20.17 -49.53 -14.13
C ASP A 501 -19.66 -49.77 -15.55
N ARG A 502 -19.59 -48.71 -16.38
CA ARG A 502 -19.26 -48.82 -17.82
C ARG A 502 -17.83 -49.33 -18.08
N ARG A 503 -16.94 -49.31 -17.09
CA ARG A 503 -15.53 -49.74 -17.19
C ARG A 503 -15.24 -51.16 -16.70
N SER A 504 -16.05 -51.71 -15.79
CA SER A 504 -15.72 -52.96 -15.09
C SER A 504 -16.83 -54.03 -15.19
N GLY A 505 -18.04 -53.67 -15.63
CA GLY A 505 -19.15 -54.63 -15.76
C GLY A 505 -19.75 -55.11 -14.43
N MET A 506 -19.10 -54.82 -13.29
CA MET A 506 -19.62 -55.05 -11.93
C MET A 506 -20.64 -53.99 -11.49
N LEU A 507 -21.47 -54.37 -10.52
CA LEU A 507 -22.41 -53.48 -9.84
C LEU A 507 -21.64 -52.37 -9.11
N LYS A 508 -22.01 -51.11 -9.33
CA LYS A 508 -21.33 -49.97 -8.71
C LYS A 508 -21.63 -49.95 -7.21
N GLN A 509 -20.63 -50.29 -6.40
CA GLN A 509 -20.68 -50.11 -4.96
C GLN A 509 -20.38 -48.65 -4.64
N THR A 510 -21.31 -47.99 -3.94
CA THR A 510 -21.15 -46.60 -3.49
C THR A 510 -21.13 -46.61 -1.96
N GLN A 511 -20.07 -46.07 -1.38
CA GLN A 511 -19.99 -45.90 0.07
C GLN A 511 -20.82 -44.68 0.47
N VAL A 512 -21.63 -44.84 1.50
CA VAL A 512 -22.46 -43.80 2.12
C VAL A 512 -21.99 -43.66 3.56
N ALA A 513 -21.58 -42.47 3.96
CA ALA A 513 -21.25 -42.19 5.35
C ALA A 513 -22.51 -41.71 6.09
N GLY A 514 -22.89 -42.40 7.16
CA GLY A 514 -23.90 -41.97 8.11
C GLY A 514 -23.28 -40.97 9.09
N LEU A 515 -23.81 -39.75 9.08
CA LEU A 515 -23.33 -38.61 9.83
C LEU A 515 -24.36 -38.19 10.88
N LEU A 516 -23.87 -37.61 11.97
CA LEU A 516 -24.66 -36.82 12.90
C LEU A 516 -24.20 -35.37 12.86
N VAL A 517 -25.10 -34.42 12.54
CA VAL A 517 -24.75 -32.99 12.46
C VAL A 517 -24.49 -32.45 13.87
N SER A 518 -23.24 -32.10 14.17
CA SER A 518 -22.81 -31.61 15.47
C SER A 518 -23.10 -30.12 15.64
N GLU A 519 -22.86 -29.32 14.61
CA GLU A 519 -23.00 -27.85 14.62
C GLU A 519 -23.49 -27.33 13.25
N GLY A 520 -24.28 -26.25 13.26
CA GLY A 520 -24.79 -25.63 12.03
C GLY A 520 -25.74 -26.51 11.22
N GLU A 521 -25.56 -26.52 9.90
CA GLU A 521 -26.33 -27.34 8.97
C GLU A 521 -25.45 -28.03 7.91
N ALA A 522 -25.83 -29.25 7.55
CA ALA A 522 -25.24 -29.98 6.43
C ALA A 522 -26.05 -29.66 5.16
N SER A 523 -25.43 -28.98 4.20
CA SER A 523 -26.05 -28.60 2.92
C SER A 523 -25.54 -29.47 1.77
N ALA A 524 -26.45 -29.90 0.89
CA ALA A 524 -26.13 -30.68 -0.30
C ALA A 524 -25.41 -29.88 -1.39
N VAL A 525 -25.48 -28.54 -1.34
CA VAL A 525 -24.86 -27.64 -2.32
C VAL A 525 -23.45 -27.23 -1.88
N ALA A 526 -23.15 -27.36 -0.59
CA ALA A 526 -21.87 -26.97 0.00
C ALA A 526 -20.71 -27.87 -0.43
N ARG A 527 -19.50 -27.36 -0.27
CA ARG A 527 -18.28 -28.18 -0.29
C ARG A 527 -18.06 -28.78 1.09
N VAL A 528 -17.34 -29.90 1.11
CA VAL A 528 -17.07 -30.65 2.33
C VAL A 528 -15.58 -30.86 2.46
N ARG A 529 -15.06 -30.57 3.65
CA ARG A 529 -13.72 -30.89 4.10
C ARG A 529 -13.82 -32.03 5.11
N VAL A 530 -13.10 -33.13 4.87
CA VAL A 530 -13.05 -34.30 5.77
C VAL A 530 -11.79 -34.20 6.60
N GLU A 531 -11.91 -34.25 7.92
CA GLU A 531 -10.83 -34.13 8.89
C GLU A 531 -10.81 -35.33 9.83
N ARG A 532 -9.61 -35.81 10.17
CA ARG A 532 -9.39 -36.91 11.12
C ARG A 532 -8.40 -36.51 12.21
N GLY A 533 -8.77 -36.71 13.48
CA GLY A 533 -7.95 -36.33 14.62
C GLY A 533 -7.85 -34.81 14.81
N ALA A 534 -6.75 -34.32 15.38
CA ALA A 534 -6.51 -32.90 15.66
C ALA A 534 -6.21 -32.08 14.37
N GLY A 535 -7.18 -32.01 13.45
CA GLY A 535 -7.17 -31.07 12.31
C GLY A 535 -6.46 -31.53 11.03
N ASN A 536 -6.21 -32.83 10.83
CA ASN A 536 -5.61 -33.32 9.58
C ASN A 536 -6.66 -33.45 8.47
N VAL A 537 -6.53 -32.64 7.41
CA VAL A 537 -7.45 -32.63 6.26
C VAL A 537 -7.14 -33.79 5.33
N LEU A 538 -8.06 -34.74 5.22
CA LEU A 538 -7.93 -35.94 4.38
C LEU A 538 -8.42 -35.72 2.96
N HIS A 539 -9.53 -34.98 2.79
CA HIS A 539 -10.15 -34.77 1.50
C HIS A 539 -10.98 -33.50 1.45
N GLU A 540 -11.00 -32.86 0.29
CA GLU A 540 -11.91 -31.76 -0.02
C GLU A 540 -12.72 -32.10 -1.27
N GLY A 541 -14.04 -32.03 -1.17
CA GLY A 541 -14.92 -32.52 -2.22
C GLY A 541 -16.29 -31.84 -2.25
N ARG A 542 -17.07 -32.21 -3.27
CA ARG A 542 -18.48 -31.83 -3.39
C ARG A 542 -19.38 -32.98 -2.91
N VAL A 543 -20.53 -32.63 -2.37
CA VAL A 543 -21.57 -33.60 -2.04
C VAL A 543 -22.25 -34.08 -3.33
N VAL A 544 -22.34 -35.40 -3.51
CA VAL A 544 -23.07 -36.03 -4.63
C VAL A 544 -24.52 -36.26 -4.26
N SER A 545 -24.77 -36.69 -3.03
CA SER A 545 -26.10 -36.98 -2.52
C SER A 545 -26.12 -36.78 -1.02
N LEU A 546 -27.18 -36.16 -0.51
CA LEU A 546 -27.49 -36.02 0.90
C LEU A 546 -28.91 -36.57 1.14
N LYS A 547 -29.03 -37.56 2.01
CA LYS A 547 -30.30 -38.22 2.33
C LYS A 547 -30.53 -38.27 3.82
N HIS A 548 -31.75 -37.99 4.23
CA HIS A 548 -32.21 -38.25 5.59
C HIS A 548 -33.17 -39.44 5.51
N PHE A 549 -32.76 -40.57 6.10
CA PHE A 549 -33.36 -41.89 5.85
C PHE A 549 -33.44 -42.23 4.36
N LYS A 550 -34.65 -42.27 3.77
CA LYS A 550 -34.90 -42.62 2.37
C LYS A 550 -35.08 -41.40 1.45
N ASN A 551 -35.24 -40.21 2.01
CA ASN A 551 -35.59 -39.02 1.27
C ASN A 551 -34.33 -38.17 0.98
N GLU A 552 -34.20 -37.71 -0.25
CA GLU A 552 -33.19 -36.69 -0.60
C GLU A 552 -33.59 -35.34 -0.01
N VAL A 553 -32.65 -34.73 0.69
CA VAL A 553 -32.86 -33.48 1.42
C VAL A 553 -31.80 -32.47 1.03
N LYS A 554 -32.21 -31.19 0.92
CA LYS A 554 -31.30 -30.11 0.56
C LYS A 554 -30.40 -29.70 1.73
N THR A 555 -30.97 -29.68 2.94
CA THR A 555 -30.29 -29.29 4.17
C THR A 555 -30.72 -30.18 5.33
N VAL A 556 -29.79 -30.44 6.26
CA VAL A 556 -30.04 -31.17 7.51
C VAL A 556 -29.53 -30.36 8.68
N ARG A 557 -30.39 -30.12 9.67
CA ARG A 557 -30.09 -29.29 10.84
C ARG A 557 -29.34 -30.08 11.91
N ARG A 558 -28.68 -29.35 12.81
CA ARG A 558 -28.02 -29.88 14.01
C ARG A 558 -28.87 -30.92 14.76
N GLY A 559 -28.21 -32.01 15.16
CA GLY A 559 -28.79 -33.10 15.95
C GLY A 559 -29.56 -34.15 15.15
N LEU A 560 -29.67 -33.98 13.83
CA LEU A 560 -30.27 -34.98 12.95
C LEU A 560 -29.20 -35.83 12.25
N GLU A 561 -29.57 -37.07 11.95
CA GLU A 561 -28.72 -38.02 11.23
C GLU A 561 -28.93 -37.93 9.73
N CYS A 562 -27.87 -37.98 8.95
CA CYS A 562 -27.96 -37.98 7.49
C CYS A 562 -26.92 -38.87 6.84
N GLY A 563 -27.30 -39.53 5.74
CA GLY A 563 -26.39 -40.23 4.86
C GLY A 563 -25.84 -39.29 3.79
N ILE A 564 -24.51 -39.23 3.67
CA ILE A 564 -23.82 -38.46 2.63
C ILE A 564 -23.07 -39.38 1.67
N VAL A 565 -22.98 -38.95 0.40
CA VAL A 565 -22.07 -39.52 -0.60
C VAL A 565 -21.16 -38.40 -1.11
N LEU A 566 -19.85 -38.59 -0.99
CA LEU A 566 -18.84 -37.64 -1.45
C LEU A 566 -18.37 -37.97 -2.86
N ALA A 567 -18.04 -36.93 -3.63
CA ALA A 567 -17.46 -37.10 -4.95
C ALA A 567 -16.00 -37.60 -4.85
N ASN A 568 -15.70 -38.71 -5.53
CA ASN A 568 -14.36 -39.29 -5.67
C ASN A 568 -13.65 -39.62 -4.35
N TYR A 569 -14.39 -39.87 -3.28
CA TYR A 569 -13.81 -40.24 -1.98
C TYR A 569 -14.64 -41.31 -1.27
N SER A 570 -13.97 -42.39 -0.88
CA SER A 570 -14.55 -43.55 -0.20
C SER A 570 -13.72 -43.99 1.02
N GLY A 571 -12.91 -43.07 1.57
CA GLY A 571 -11.98 -43.34 2.68
C GLY A 571 -12.47 -42.88 4.06
N CYS A 572 -13.76 -42.57 4.20
CA CYS A 572 -14.32 -42.12 5.48
C CYS A 572 -14.25 -43.24 6.52
N GLU A 573 -13.96 -42.90 7.78
CA GLU A 573 -13.99 -43.81 8.93
C GLU A 573 -14.90 -43.24 10.04
N PRO A 574 -15.49 -44.11 10.90
CA PRO A 574 -16.21 -43.65 12.09
C PRO A 574 -15.30 -42.76 12.97
N GLY A 575 -15.81 -41.59 13.35
CA GLY A 575 -15.07 -40.60 14.13
C GLY A 575 -14.54 -39.42 13.30
N ASP A 576 -14.51 -39.49 11.97
CA ASP A 576 -14.12 -38.38 11.10
C ASP A 576 -15.10 -37.20 11.21
N ILE A 577 -14.58 -35.97 11.08
CA ILE A 577 -15.35 -34.73 11.12
C ILE A 577 -15.47 -34.18 9.69
N LEU A 578 -16.69 -33.92 9.25
CA LEU A 578 -17.02 -33.29 7.98
C LEU A 578 -17.44 -31.84 8.21
N THR A 579 -16.63 -30.91 7.74
CA THR A 579 -16.91 -29.48 7.78
C THR A 579 -17.51 -29.05 6.44
N PHE A 580 -18.74 -28.54 6.47
CA PHE A 580 -19.45 -28.02 5.31
C PHE A 580 -19.16 -26.53 5.17
N TYR A 581 -18.69 -26.11 4.01
CA TYR A 581 -18.38 -24.71 3.74
C TYR A 581 -18.84 -24.32 2.33
N ASP A 582 -19.17 -23.04 2.17
CA ASP A 582 -19.47 -22.44 0.88
C ASP A 582 -18.42 -21.39 0.53
N ILE A 583 -18.17 -21.20 -0.76
CA ILE A 583 -17.21 -20.21 -1.26
C ILE A 583 -18.02 -19.06 -1.85
N VAL A 584 -18.14 -17.99 -1.08
CA VAL A 584 -18.90 -16.81 -1.48
C VAL A 584 -17.93 -15.72 -1.93
N PRO A 585 -18.13 -15.10 -3.11
CA PRO A 585 -17.36 -13.93 -3.50
C PRO A 585 -17.78 -12.74 -2.63
N ARG A 586 -16.89 -12.31 -1.74
CA ARG A 586 -17.05 -11.08 -0.97
C ARG A 586 -16.37 -9.94 -1.72
N LYS A 587 -17.12 -8.87 -2.00
CA LYS A 587 -16.52 -7.61 -2.43
C LYS A 587 -15.81 -7.00 -1.21
N PRO A 588 -14.48 -6.81 -1.24
CA PRO A 588 -13.80 -6.09 -0.18
C PRO A 588 -14.34 -4.66 -0.17
N SER A 589 -14.80 -4.18 0.98
CA SER A 589 -15.04 -2.74 1.14
C SER A 589 -13.70 -2.03 1.35
N LEU A 590 -13.61 -0.75 0.99
CA LEU A 590 -12.38 0.02 1.18
C LEU A 590 -11.92 0.13 2.66
N TYR A 591 -12.75 -0.27 3.63
CA TYR A 591 -12.57 0.05 5.06
C TYR A 591 -12.39 -1.15 6.00
N GLU A 592 -12.66 -2.39 5.59
CA GLU A 592 -12.63 -3.56 6.48
C GLU A 592 -11.23 -3.91 7.03
N ALA A 593 -10.16 -3.41 6.41
CA ALA A 593 -8.79 -3.70 6.84
C ALA A 593 -8.30 -2.88 8.05
N ALA A 594 -9.02 -1.83 8.49
CA ALA A 594 -8.62 -1.04 9.65
C ALA A 594 -8.91 -1.74 11.00
N ALA A 595 -9.83 -2.70 11.02
CA ALA A 595 -10.27 -3.39 12.23
C ALA A 595 -9.59 -4.76 12.48
N GLY A 596 -8.84 -5.27 11.49
CA GLY A 596 -8.30 -6.64 11.52
C GLY A 596 -7.03 -6.86 12.37
N SER A 597 -6.49 -5.83 13.03
CA SER A 597 -5.24 -5.97 13.81
C SER A 597 -5.44 -6.26 15.31
N THR A 598 -6.67 -6.39 15.80
CA THR A 598 -6.92 -6.62 17.23
C THR A 598 -8.05 -7.61 17.50
N SER A 599 -7.91 -8.89 17.10
CA SER A 599 -8.54 -10.00 17.83
C SER A 599 -8.17 -11.38 17.24
N SER A 600 -7.13 -12.02 17.78
CA SER A 600 -7.07 -13.49 17.92
C SER A 600 -5.90 -13.94 18.81
N GLY A 601 -6.21 -14.28 20.08
CA GLY A 601 -5.46 -15.19 20.98
C GLY A 601 -4.11 -14.68 21.53
N SER A 602 -3.93 -14.48 22.84
CA SER A 602 -3.99 -15.54 23.85
C SER A 602 -4.39 -15.01 25.24
N GLY A 603 -5.44 -15.59 25.82
CA GLY A 603 -5.77 -15.45 27.23
C GLY A 603 -4.84 -16.34 28.07
N GLY A 604 -3.69 -15.79 28.47
CA GLY A 604 -2.85 -16.37 29.52
C GLY A 604 -3.03 -15.57 30.81
N LYS A 605 -3.70 -16.14 31.82
CA LYS A 605 -3.72 -15.60 33.19
C LYS A 605 -2.28 -15.55 33.72
N PRO A 606 -1.82 -14.44 34.32
CA PRO A 606 -0.61 -14.48 35.13
C PRO A 606 -0.91 -15.23 36.43
N LYS A 607 -0.09 -16.24 36.73
CA LYS A 607 0.00 -16.82 38.07
C LYS A 607 0.61 -15.76 38.99
N GLU A 608 -0.11 -15.44 40.06
CA GLU A 608 0.50 -14.93 41.28
C GLU A 608 1.26 -16.10 41.92
N ASP A 609 2.56 -15.94 42.14
CA ASP A 609 3.33 -16.79 43.05
C ASP A 609 4.29 -15.88 43.86
N GLY A 610 4.14 -15.94 45.19
CA GLY A 610 5.22 -15.92 46.18
C GLY A 610 5.93 -14.62 46.47
#